data_AF-A0A971Z3Y6-F1
#
_entry.id   AF-A0A971Z3Y6-F1
#
_cell.length_a   1.000
_cell.length_b   1.000
_cell.length_c   1.000
_cell.angle_alpha   90.00
_cell.angle_beta   90.00
_cell.angle_gamma   90.00
#
_symmetry.space_group_name_H-M   'P 1'
#
loop_
_entity.id
_entity.type
_entity.pdbx_description
1 polymer ?
#
loop_
_entity_poly.entity_id
_entity_poly.type
_entity_poly.pdbx_seq_one_letter_code
_entity_poly.pdbx_strand_id
1 'polypeptide(L)'
;ADLQAACRTNRPAEARKALESWARQQHSDGLIGLSHNHLELEEALEELNGCLFGRARHSWRGKPLWRAVRMVIQSQKREPEEEPTSKPESLYPEV
;
A
#
# COMPACT_ATOMS: atom_id res chain seq x y z
N ALA A 1 -2.14 9.99 12.29
CA ALA A 1 -1.30 8.98 12.96
C ALA A 1 -0.16 8.64 12.02
N ASP A 2 1.08 8.69 12.50
CA ASP A 2 2.25 8.43 11.67
C ASP A 2 2.51 6.91 11.60
N LEU A 3 2.31 6.34 10.40
CA LEU A 3 2.45 4.90 10.17
C LEU A 3 3.88 4.41 10.47
N GLN A 4 4.89 5.19 10.08
CA GLN A 4 6.28 4.84 10.30
C GLN A 4 6.64 4.80 11.79
N ALA A 5 6.15 5.76 12.59
CA ALA A 5 6.35 5.79 14.04
C ALA A 5 5.66 4.61 14.73
N ALA A 6 4.43 4.27 14.33
CA ALA A 6 3.72 3.10 14.86
C ALA A 6 4.46 1.79 14.53
N CYS A 7 5.03 1.69 13.32
CA CYS A 7 5.88 0.57 12.92
C CYS A 7 7.19 0.51 13.75
N ARG A 8 7.85 1.65 13.98
CA ARG A 8 9.09 1.70 14.77
C ARG A 8 8.89 1.36 16.24
N THR A 9 7.75 1.73 16.81
CA THR A 9 7.41 1.46 18.21
C THR A 9 6.76 0.09 18.41
N ASN A 10 6.64 -0.72 17.35
CA ASN A 10 5.98 -2.03 17.36
C ASN A 10 4.59 -1.98 18.02
N ARG A 11 3.81 -0.93 17.74
CA ARG A 11 2.42 -0.79 18.21
C ARG A 11 1.45 -1.28 17.14
N PRO A 12 0.97 -2.53 17.19
CA PRO A 12 0.13 -3.09 16.14
C PRO A 12 -1.21 -2.33 16.01
N ALA A 13 -1.84 -1.94 17.12
CA ALA A 13 -3.14 -1.25 17.09
C ALA A 13 -3.04 0.12 16.38
N GLU A 14 -2.00 0.88 16.72
CA GLU A 14 -1.72 2.17 16.10
C GLU A 14 -1.30 2.02 14.63
N ALA A 15 -0.51 0.99 14.32
CA ALA A 15 -0.07 0.71 12.96
C ALA A 15 -1.24 0.37 12.05
N ARG A 16 -2.21 -0.43 12.52
CA ARG A 16 -3.42 -0.77 11.76
C ARG A 16 -4.25 0.48 11.45
N LYS A 17 -4.51 1.31 12.45
CA LYS A 17 -5.25 2.57 12.28
C LYS A 17 -4.55 3.54 11.32
N ALA A 18 -3.23 3.68 11.46
CA ALA A 18 -2.44 4.53 10.58
C ALA A 18 -2.41 3.98 9.14
N LEU A 19 -2.34 2.67 8.97
CA LEU A 19 -2.34 2.00 7.67
C LEU A 19 -3.69 2.18 6.96
N GLU A 20 -4.81 1.98 7.65
CA GLU A 20 -6.14 2.23 7.10
C GLU A 20 -6.30 3.69 6.64
N SER A 21 -5.84 4.65 7.45
CA SER A 21 -5.90 6.06 7.09
C SER A 21 -4.96 6.41 5.93
N TRP A 22 -3.79 5.77 5.82
CA TRP A 22 -2.90 5.94 4.68
C TRP A 22 -3.50 5.33 3.41
N ALA A 23 -4.04 4.11 3.48
CA ALA A 23 -4.65 3.44 2.34
C ALA A 23 -5.82 4.25 1.76
N ARG A 24 -6.68 4.81 2.62
CA ARG A 24 -7.76 5.72 2.20
C ARG A 24 -7.28 6.97 1.47
N GLN A 25 -6.05 7.41 1.72
CA GLN A 25 -5.46 8.57 1.05
C GLN A 25 -4.77 8.20 -0.27
N GLN A 26 -4.38 6.93 -0.45
CA GLN A 26 -3.64 6.48 -1.64
C GLN A 26 -4.55 5.86 -2.70
N HIS A 27 -5.57 5.10 -2.29
CA HIS A 27 -6.42 4.33 -3.20
C HIS A 27 -7.90 4.53 -2.89
N SER A 28 -8.68 4.77 -3.94
CA SER A 28 -10.14 4.90 -3.86
C SER A 28 -10.81 3.60 -3.39
N ASP A 29 -10.23 2.45 -3.72
CA ASP A 29 -10.69 1.11 -3.28
C ASP A 29 -10.29 0.81 -1.81
N GLY A 30 -9.46 1.69 -1.22
CA GLY A 30 -9.03 1.61 0.17
C GLY A 30 -8.00 0.52 0.43
N LEU A 31 -7.98 0.02 1.67
CA LEU A 31 -6.97 -0.93 2.14
C LEU A 31 -7.13 -2.32 1.51
N ILE A 32 -8.36 -2.75 1.23
CA ILE A 32 -8.65 -4.09 0.73
C ILE A 32 -8.11 -4.25 -0.68
N GLY A 33 -8.44 -3.35 -1.61
CA GLY A 33 -7.88 -3.36 -2.97
C GLY A 33 -6.35 -3.31 -2.98
N LEU A 34 -5.75 -2.46 -2.14
CA LEU A 34 -4.29 -2.39 -2.01
C LEU A 34 -3.66 -3.71 -1.55
N SER A 35 -4.29 -4.39 -0.59
CA SER A 35 -3.80 -5.67 -0.06
C SER A 35 -3.85 -6.75 -1.14
N HIS A 36 -4.94 -6.82 -1.90
CA HIS A 36 -5.09 -7.80 -2.98
C HIS A 36 -4.08 -7.61 -4.13
N ASN A 37 -3.68 -6.37 -4.41
CA ASN A 37 -2.68 -6.09 -5.45
C ASN A 37 -1.23 -6.28 -4.96
N HIS A 38 -1.00 -6.32 -3.64
CA HIS A 38 0.34 -6.37 -3.05
C HIS A 38 0.42 -7.49 -2.02
N LEU A 39 0.87 -8.67 -2.45
CA LEU A 39 1.02 -9.85 -1.59
C LEU A 39 1.88 -9.57 -0.34
N GLU A 40 2.98 -8.81 -0.48
CA GLU A 40 3.82 -8.41 0.66
C GLU A 40 3.04 -7.58 1.71
N LEU A 41 2.09 -6.77 1.26
CA LEU A 41 1.24 -5.98 2.15
C LEU A 41 0.21 -6.87 2.84
N GLU A 42 -0.40 -7.80 2.11
CA GLU A 42 -1.36 -8.77 2.62
C GLU A 42 -0.74 -9.65 3.71
N GLU A 43 0.41 -10.26 3.45
CA GLU A 43 1.13 -11.09 4.43
C GLU A 43 1.46 -10.29 5.71
N ALA A 44 1.97 -9.07 5.56
CA ALA A 44 2.26 -8.21 6.71
C ALA A 44 1.01 -7.77 7.47
N LEU A 45 -0.13 -7.62 6.77
CA LEU A 45 -1.44 -7.32 7.36
C LEU A 45 -1.99 -8.53 8.12
N GLU A 46 -1.79 -9.74 7.61
CA GLU A 46 -2.14 -10.98 8.28
C GLU A 46 -1.34 -11.18 9.56
N GLU A 47 -0.03 -10.96 9.55
CA GLU A 47 0.81 -10.98 10.77
C GLU A 47 0.33 -9.94 11.79
N LEU A 48 0.00 -8.74 11.33
CA LEU A 48 -0.53 -7.67 12.16
C LEU A 48 -1.86 -8.06 12.81
N ASN A 49 -2.80 -8.59 12.03
CA ASN A 49 -4.08 -9.07 12.51
C ASN A 49 -3.91 -10.25 13.46
N GLY A 50 -3.05 -11.21 13.11
CA GLY A 50 -2.69 -12.33 13.98
C GLY A 50 -2.23 -11.84 15.36
N CYS A 51 -1.41 -10.79 15.41
CA CYS A 51 -0.96 -10.21 16.68
C CYS A 51 -2.10 -9.53 17.45
N LEU A 52 -2.94 -8.75 16.78
CA LEU A 52 -4.06 -8.04 17.41
C LEU A 52 -5.11 -8.97 17.99
N PHE A 53 -5.44 -10.05 17.29
CA PHE A 53 -6.42 -11.03 17.73
C PHE A 53 -5.82 -12.13 18.63
N GLY A 54 -4.54 -12.02 19.02
CA GLY A 54 -3.85 -13.00 19.88
C GLY A 54 -3.64 -14.37 19.21
N ARG A 55 -3.74 -14.43 17.89
CA ARG A 55 -3.56 -15.64 17.06
C ARG A 55 -2.08 -15.91 16.74
N ALA A 56 -1.27 -14.86 16.71
CA ALA A 56 0.17 -14.89 16.52
C ALA A 56 0.88 -15.14 17.86
N ARG A 57 1.70 -16.20 17.93
CA ARG A 57 2.55 -16.51 19.10
C ARG A 57 3.86 -15.71 19.14
N HIS A 58 4.22 -15.07 18.03
CA HIS A 58 5.41 -14.24 17.85
C HIS A 58 5.11 -12.75 18.05
N SER A 59 6.10 -12.00 18.53
CA SER A 59 5.99 -10.55 18.66
C SER A 59 5.94 -9.89 17.28
N TRP A 60 4.89 -9.09 17.04
CA TRP A 60 4.75 -8.32 15.80
C TRP A 60 5.94 -7.38 15.58
N ARG A 61 6.34 -7.25 14.31
CA ARG A 61 7.43 -6.38 13.88
C ARG A 61 6.91 -5.38 12.86
N GLY A 62 7.09 -4.09 13.11
CA GLY A 62 6.65 -3.06 12.16
C GLY A 62 7.56 -2.89 10.93
N LYS A 63 8.78 -3.45 10.95
CA LYS A 63 9.71 -3.38 9.81
C LYS A 63 9.15 -4.01 8.50
N PRO A 64 8.64 -5.25 8.49
CA PRO A 64 8.05 -5.84 7.28
C PRO A 64 6.85 -5.02 6.78
N LEU A 65 5.95 -4.59 7.66
CA LEU A 65 4.81 -3.75 7.29
C LEU A 65 5.25 -2.45 6.60
N TRP A 66 6.20 -1.72 7.20
CA TRP A 66 6.69 -0.47 6.62
C TRP A 66 7.38 -0.69 5.27
N ARG A 67 8.12 -1.80 5.11
CA ARG A 67 8.74 -2.15 3.82
C ARG A 67 7.69 -2.39 2.75
N ALA A 68 6.67 -3.19 3.05
CA ALA A 68 5.57 -3.47 2.12
C ALA A 68 4.85 -2.18 1.70
N VAL A 69 4.53 -1.31 2.66
CA VAL A 69 3.94 0.01 2.37
C VAL A 69 4.82 0.85 1.45
N ARG A 70 6.15 0.87 1.67
CA ARG A 70 7.04 1.58 0.74
C ARG A 70 7.08 0.94 -0.64
N MET A 71 6.94 -0.38 -0.76
CA MET A 71 6.82 -1.04 -2.07
C MET A 71 5.57 -0.54 -2.78
N VAL A 72 4.41 -0.50 -2.10
CA VAL A 72 3.16 0.05 -2.65
C VAL A 72 3.35 1.48 -3.13
N ILE A 73 3.91 2.36 -2.30
CA ILE A 73 4.15 3.77 -2.68
C ILE A 73 5.05 3.88 -3.91
N GLN A 74 6.07 3.02 -4.02
CA GLN A 74 6.96 2.99 -5.17
C GLN A 74 6.26 2.44 -6.42
N SER A 75 5.43 1.40 -6.30
CA SER A 75 4.63 0.86 -7.39
C SER A 75 3.65 1.90 -7.93
N GLN A 76 2.90 2.55 -7.04
CA GLN A 76 1.97 3.64 -7.38
C GLN A 76 2.67 4.81 -8.08
N LYS A 77 3.89 5.15 -7.66
CA LYS A 77 4.68 6.21 -8.31
C LYS A 77 5.21 5.79 -9.69
N ARG A 78 5.28 4.48 -9.93
CA ARG A 78 5.69 3.87 -11.20
C ARG A 78 4.51 3.57 -12.13
N GLU A 79 3.30 3.87 -11.68
CA GLU A 79 2.11 4.05 -12.50
C GLU A 79 1.92 5.56 -12.79
N PRO A 80 2.81 6.23 -13.55
CA PRO A 80 2.40 7.47 -14.18
C PRO A 80 1.41 7.09 -15.28
N GLU A 81 0.21 7.65 -15.22
CA GLU A 81 -0.59 7.97 -16.41
C GLU A 81 -0.61 6.89 -17.51
N GLU A 82 -1.40 5.83 -17.34
CA GLU A 82 -2.18 5.37 -18.50
C GLU A 82 -3.34 6.34 -18.68
N GLU A 83 -3.04 7.53 -19.21
CA GLU A 83 -3.98 8.28 -20.02
C GLU A 83 -3.38 8.48 -21.41
N PRO A 84 -4.26 8.53 -22.42
CA PRO A 84 -4.13 7.70 -23.60
C PRO A 84 -3.71 8.56 -24.79
N THR A 85 -3.40 7.91 -25.91
CA THR A 85 -3.20 8.56 -27.22
C THR A 85 -1.81 9.15 -27.47
N SER A 86 -0.93 8.30 -28.01
CA SER A 86 -0.07 8.74 -29.12
C SER A 86 -0.70 8.27 -30.43
N LYS A 87 -1.94 8.69 -30.71
CA LYS A 87 -2.48 8.89 -32.07
C LYS A 87 -3.59 9.95 -32.03
N PRO A 88 -3.30 11.23 -32.30
CA PRO A 88 -3.99 11.87 -33.40
C PRO A 88 -3.28 11.41 -34.67
N GLU A 89 -3.97 10.59 -35.42
CA GLU A 89 -3.81 10.48 -36.86
C GLU A 89 -3.62 11.90 -37.44
N SER A 90 -2.37 12.26 -37.74
CA SER A 90 -2.09 13.42 -38.58
C SER A 90 -2.39 12.97 -40.01
N LEU A 91 -3.68 12.93 -40.34
CA LEU A 91 -4.16 12.97 -41.70
C LEU A 91 -3.65 14.29 -42.32
N TYR A 92 -2.49 14.17 -42.99
CA TYR A 92 -1.88 15.05 -44.01
C TYR A 92 -1.15 16.34 -43.53
N PRO A 93 -0.05 16.71 -44.22
CA PRO A 93 -0.17 17.48 -45.47
C PRO A 93 0.74 17.04 -46.66
N GLU A 94 0.17 17.22 -47.86
CA GLU A 94 0.76 17.69 -49.14
C GLU A 94 1.94 16.94 -49.81
N VAL A 95 1.63 16.10 -50.83
CA VAL A 95 2.17 16.15 -52.21
C VAL A 95 1.13 15.68 -53.22
#